data_AF-A0A960H5L3-F1
#
_entry.id   AF-A0A960H5L3-F1
#
_cell.length_a   1.000
_cell.length_b   1.000
_cell.length_c   1.000
_cell.angle_alpha   90.00
_cell.angle_beta   90.00
_cell.angle_gamma   90.00
#
_symmetry.space_group_name_H-M   'P 1'
#
loop_
_entity.id
_entity.type
_entity.pdbx_description
1 polymer ?
#
loop_
_entity_poly.entity_id
_entity_poly.type
_entity_poly.pdbx_seq_one_letter_code
_entity_poly.pdbx_strand_id
1 'polypeptide(L)' 'VLLTCSDSDAQASCAGMRPLADALAHTALQYVALKGVNHVLRDDPSDNVANYAKNDPLSPQLTKALDEFLGK' A
#
# COMPACT_ATOMS: atom_id res chain seq x y z
N VAL A 1 12.48 -3.75 5.80
CA VAL A 1 11.64 -2.56 5.51
C VAL A 1 10.43 -3.05 4.71
N LEU A 2 9.22 -2.66 5.11
CA LEU A 2 8.02 -2.90 4.30
C LEU A 2 7.70 -1.63 3.51
N LEU A 3 7.60 -1.75 2.18
CA LEU A 3 7.10 -0.71 1.29
C LEU A 3 5.84 -1.24 0.61
N THR A 4 4.75 -0.50 0.73
CA THR A 4 3.52 -0.78 -0.01
C THR A 4 3.24 0.33 -1.01
N CYS A 5 2.56 -0.02 -2.09
CA CYS A 5 1.98 0.91 -3.05
C CYS A 5 0.63 0.34 -3.49
N SER A 6 -0.16 1.11 -4.23
CA SER A 6 -1.39 0.61 -4.83
C SER A 6 -1.52 1.04 -6.28
N ASP A 7 -2.27 0.26 -7.07
CA ASP A 7 -2.70 0.64 -8.41
C ASP A 7 -3.81 1.71 -8.41
N SER A 8 -4.45 1.92 -7.25
CA SER A 8 -5.56 2.86 -7.09
C SER A 8 -5.13 4.13 -6.36
N ASP A 9 -4.06 4.11 -5.56
CA ASP A 9 -3.54 5.30 -4.89
C ASP A 9 -2.87 6.24 -5.92
N ALA A 10 -3.56 7.31 -6.30
CA ALA A 10 -3.04 8.29 -7.25
C ALA A 10 -1.91 9.15 -6.68
N GLN A 11 -1.76 9.20 -5.34
CA GLN A 11 -0.76 10.00 -4.63
C GLN A 11 0.52 9.20 -4.36
N ALA A 12 0.43 7.87 -4.26
CA ALA A 12 1.55 6.95 -4.09
C ALA A 12 1.45 5.70 -5.01
N SER A 13 1.23 5.95 -6.31
CA SER A 13 1.09 4.88 -7.30
C SER A 13 2.31 3.95 -7.33
N CYS A 14 2.08 2.68 -7.66
CA CYS A 14 3.17 1.71 -7.78
C CYS A 14 4.23 2.09 -8.81
N ALA A 15 3.84 2.74 -9.91
CA ALA A 15 4.78 3.30 -10.88
C ALA A 15 5.62 4.43 -10.26
N GLY A 16 5.00 5.34 -9.51
CA GLY A 16 5.68 6.44 -8.85
C GLY A 16 6.61 6.00 -7.71
N MET A 17 6.28 4.90 -7.03
CA MET A 17 7.10 4.33 -5.95
C MET A 17 8.26 3.47 -6.45
N ARG A 18 8.33 3.15 -7.75
CA ARG A 18 9.37 2.28 -8.30
C ARG A 18 10.80 2.77 -8.05
N PRO A 19 11.14 4.06 -8.27
CA PRO A 19 12.49 4.55 -7.97
C PRO A 19 12.90 4.40 -6.51
N LEU A 20 11.95 4.57 -5.57
CA LEU A 20 12.20 4.37 -4.14
C LEU A 20 12.42 2.88 -3.83
N ALA A 21 11.61 1.99 -4.41
CA ALA A 21 11.80 0.54 -4.24
C ALA A 21 13.17 0.09 -4.76
N ASP A 22 13.60 0.58 -5.92
CA ASP A 22 14.91 0.27 -6.49
C ASP A 22 16.04 0.83 -5.64
N ALA A 23 15.90 2.06 -5.12
CA ALA A 23 16.87 2.64 -4.19
C ALA A 23 16.99 1.82 -2.89
N LEU A 24 15.89 1.28 -2.37
CA LEU A 24 15.85 0.48 -1.14
C LEU A 24 16.23 -1.00 -1.34
N ALA A 25 16.53 -1.43 -2.56
CA ALA A 25 16.83 -2.84 -2.86
C ALA A 25 18.09 -3.39 -2.15
N HIS A 26 18.96 -2.51 -1.64
CA HIS A 26 20.11 -2.89 -0.81
C HIS A 26 19.75 -3.19 0.66
N THR A 27 18.47 -3.05 1.02
CA THR A 27 17.94 -3.39 2.35
C THR A 27 17.20 -4.73 2.30
N ALA A 28 16.81 -5.27 3.46
CA ALA A 28 15.82 -6.35 3.52
C ALA A 28 14.42 -5.81 3.20
N LEU A 29 14.20 -5.42 1.94
CA LEU A 29 12.98 -4.82 1.44
C LEU A 29 11.92 -5.90 1.16
N GLN A 30 10.77 -5.76 1.77
CA GLN A 30 9.54 -6.41 1.36
C GLN A 30 8.70 -5.37 0.62
N TYR A 31 8.50 -5.58 -0.68
CA TYR A 31 7.69 -4.70 -1.52
C TYR A 31 6.36 -5.39 -1.84
N VAL A 32 5.25 -4.72 -1.54
CA VAL A 32 3.90 -5.24 -1.77
C VAL A 32 3.10 -4.27 -2.62
N ALA A 33 2.73 -4.71 -3.82
CA ALA A 33 1.84 -3.97 -4.71
C ALA A 33 0.38 -4.36 -4.42
N LEU A 34 -0.34 -3.48 -3.75
CA LEU A 34 -1.75 -3.62 -3.42
C LEU A 34 -2.62 -3.33 -4.66
N LYS A 35 -3.84 -3.89 -4.67
CA LYS A 35 -4.83 -3.63 -5.73
C LYS A 35 -6.10 -3.07 -5.15
N GLY A 36 -6.64 -2.01 -5.74
CA GLY A 36 -7.90 -1.42 -5.30
C GLY A 36 -7.81 -0.69 -3.97
N VAL A 37 -6.61 -0.39 -3.47
CA VAL A 37 -6.41 0.24 -2.14
C VAL A 37 -6.17 1.74 -2.32
N ASN A 38 -6.93 2.58 -1.63
CA ASN A 38 -6.78 4.02 -1.71
C ASN A 38 -5.60 4.54 -0.85
N HIS A 39 -5.36 5.85 -0.92
CA HIS A 39 -4.25 6.49 -0.19
C HIS A 39 -4.27 6.28 1.34
N VAL A 40 -5.46 6.13 1.93
CA VAL A 40 -5.63 5.87 3.37
C VAL A 40 -5.73 4.39 3.70
N LEU A 41 -5.23 3.54 2.80
CA LEU A 41 -4.99 2.11 3.01
C LEU A 41 -6.28 1.28 3.21
N ARG A 42 -7.37 1.70 2.58
CA ARG A 42 -8.65 0.98 2.56
C ARG A 42 -8.97 0.48 1.16
N ASP A 43 -9.73 -0.61 1.07
CA ASP A 43 -10.23 -1.08 -0.21
C ASP A 43 -11.23 -0.07 -0.78
N ASP A 44 -10.79 0.70 -1.76
CA ASP A 44 -11.55 1.67 -2.52
C ASP A 44 -10.87 1.94 -3.88
N PRO A 45 -11.23 1.18 -4.92
CA PRO A 45 -10.65 1.32 -6.26
C PRO A 45 -10.94 2.67 -6.93
N SER A 46 -11.85 3.49 -6.37
CA SER A 46 -12.15 4.81 -6.91
C SER A 46 -11.18 5.90 -6.47
N ASP A 47 -10.38 5.63 -5.43
CA ASP A 47 -9.50 6.60 -4.75
C ASP A 47 -10.20 7.95 -4.45
N ASN A 48 -11.49 7.88 -4.14
CA ASN A 48 -12.27 9.08 -3.89
C ASN A 48 -11.92 9.63 -2.51
N VAL A 49 -11.32 10.82 -2.48
CA VAL A 49 -10.94 11.53 -1.25
C VAL A 49 -12.12 11.70 -0.27
N ALA A 50 -13.36 11.81 -0.77
CA ALA A 50 -14.55 11.89 0.08
C ALA A 50 -14.76 10.61 0.93
N ASN A 51 -14.18 9.48 0.53
CA ASN A 51 -14.24 8.22 1.26
C ASN A 51 -13.16 8.12 2.35
N TYR A 52 -12.18 9.01 2.42
CA TYR A 52 -11.06 8.87 3.37
C TYR A 52 -11.50 8.94 4.83
N ALA A 53 -12.55 9.70 5.11
CA ALA A 53 -13.14 9.82 6.44
C ALA A 53 -14.05 8.64 6.84
N LYS A 54 -14.26 7.66 5.95
CA LYS A 54 -15.04 6.46 6.30
C LYS A 54 -14.25 5.62 7.31
N ASN A 55 -14.96 5.16 8.34
CA ASN A 55 -14.43 4.28 9.39
C ASN A 55 -14.49 2.80 8.99
N ASP A 56 -14.24 2.50 7.72
CA ASP A 56 -14.10 1.13 7.24
C ASP A 56 -12.81 0.51 7.81
N PRO A 57 -12.62 -0.81 7.81
CA PRO A 57 -11.34 -1.42 8.20
C PRO A 57 -10.21 -1.06 7.22
N LEU A 58 -8.96 -1.32 7.62
CA LEU A 58 -7.83 -1.31 6.67
C LEU A 58 -7.99 -2.46 5.67
N SER A 59 -7.37 -2.32 4.49
CA SER A 59 -7.37 -3.37 3.49
C SER A 59 -6.83 -4.70 4.07
N PRO A 60 -7.52 -5.84 3.88
CA PRO A 60 -7.01 -7.15 4.26
C PRO A 60 -5.67 -7.49 3.60
N GLN A 61 -5.39 -6.93 2.41
CA GLN A 61 -4.10 -7.08 1.74
C GLN A 61 -2.98 -6.41 2.54
N LEU A 62 -3.24 -5.21 3.06
CA LEU A 62 -2.29 -4.50 3.92
C LEU A 62 -2.07 -5.25 5.24
N THR A 63 -3.14 -5.67 5.92
CA THR A 63 -3.00 -6.34 7.22
C THR A 63 -2.25 -7.65 7.08
N LYS A 64 -2.48 -8.41 5.99
CA LYS A 64 -1.71 -9.60 5.67
C LYS A 64 -0.22 -9.29 5.46
N ALA A 65 0.10 -8.25 4.69
CA ALA A 65 1.49 -7.83 4.47
C ALA A 65 2.18 -7.41 5.78
N LEU A 66 1.45 -6.75 6.68
CA LEU A 66 1.94 -6.40 8.01
C LEU A 66 2.19 -7.63 8.88
N ASP A 67 1.29 -8.61 8.89
CA ASP A 67 1.47 -9.84 9.66
C ASP A 67 2.69 -10.62 9.16
N GLU A 68 2.87 -10.76 7.85
CA GLU A 68 4.05 -11.37 7.24
C GLU A 68 5.34 -10.62 7.61
N PHE A 69 5.32 -9.28 7.54
CA PHE A 69 6.48 -8.45 7.87
C PHE A 69 6.87 -8.54 9.35
N LEU A 70 5.88 -8.68 10.24
CA LEU A 70 6.08 -8.80 11.69
C LEU A 70 6.39 -10.25 12.13
N GLY A 71 6.29 -11.23 11.23
CA GLY A 71 6.48 -12.64 11.54
C GLY A 71 5.40 -13.23 12.44
N LYS A 72 4.14 -12.79 12.25
CA LYS A 72 2.97 -13.32 12.97
C LYS A 72 2.34 -14.53 12.30
#